data_AF-A0A364P1Y2-F1
#
_entry.id   AF-A0A364P1Y2-F1
#
_cell.length_a   1.000
_cell.length_b   1.000
_cell.length_c   1.000
_cell.angle_alpha   90.00
_cell.angle_beta   90.00
_cell.angle_gamma   90.00
#
_symmetry.space_group_name_H-M   'P 1'
#
loop_
_entity.id
_entity.type
_entity.pdbx_description
1 polymer ?
#
loop_
_entity_poly.entity_id
_entity_poly.type
_entity_poly.pdbx_seq_one_letter_code
_entity_poly.pdbx_strand_id
1 'polypeptide(L)'
;MNERDNKAELPADNRLALRRVARASRKAALATSLATDQGGRPYVSLVTLAFDHDLTPILLLSGLADHTRNLRAEPKAALLLDGTEGHANPQTGPRVTLVGTAEETDDPRLKARFLARHPAAALYAGFADFSIWTLRLERAHFVGGFARAVWFDAPLVPLADSQAMAAAEPGLLERLAAEGGLPWQVTGLDMDGCDVLSEERHHRVVFDPPAATPEQAFAAVLAATNAPLI
;
A
#
# COMPACT_ATOMS: atom_id res chain seq x y z
N MET A 1 4.02 -11.14 34.82
CA MET A 1 5.23 -11.62 34.12
C MET A 1 5.14 -11.03 32.73
N ASN A 2 5.95 -9.99 32.46
CA ASN A 2 5.78 -9.09 31.32
C ASN A 2 6.10 -9.79 30.00
N GLU A 3 5.08 -10.02 29.17
CA GLU A 3 5.28 -10.08 27.73
C GLU A 3 5.72 -8.68 27.31
N ARG A 4 6.99 -8.54 26.95
CA ARG A 4 7.42 -7.38 26.18
C ARG A 4 6.67 -7.50 24.87
N ASP A 5 5.67 -6.64 24.68
CA ASP A 5 5.12 -6.30 23.37
C ASP A 5 6.30 -5.92 22.49
N ASN A 6 6.87 -6.89 21.77
CA ASN A 6 7.88 -6.65 20.74
C ASN A 6 7.15 -6.11 19.51
N LYS A 7 6.45 -5.00 19.71
CA LYS A 7 5.72 -4.29 18.68
C LYS A 7 6.68 -3.27 18.10
N ALA A 8 6.96 -3.37 16.80
CA ALA A 8 7.82 -2.42 16.12
C ALA A 8 7.30 -0.99 16.39
N GLU A 9 8.08 -0.21 17.14
CA GLU A 9 7.72 1.15 17.49
C GLU A 9 7.62 2.00 16.21
N LEU A 10 6.54 2.75 16.07
CA LEU A 10 6.39 3.64 14.92
C LEU A 10 7.47 4.73 14.97
N PRO A 11 8.09 5.10 13.84
CA PRO A 11 9.05 6.20 13.77
C PRO A 11 8.51 7.47 14.42
N ALA A 12 9.40 8.27 15.02
CA ALA A 12 9.04 9.58 15.57
C ALA A 12 8.54 10.53 14.46
N ASP A 13 9.12 10.47 13.26
CA ASP A 13 8.62 11.18 12.09
C ASP A 13 7.25 10.62 11.66
N ASN A 14 6.21 11.44 11.82
CA ASN A 14 4.84 11.09 11.47
C ASN A 14 4.65 10.83 9.96
N ARG A 15 5.44 11.43 9.08
CA ARG A 15 5.37 11.18 7.64
C ARG A 15 5.93 9.80 7.31
N LEU A 16 7.07 9.43 7.90
CA LEU A 16 7.62 8.08 7.77
C LEU A 16 6.71 7.03 8.41
N ALA A 17 6.16 7.32 9.60
CA ALA A 17 5.21 6.43 10.26
C ALA A 17 3.95 6.19 9.40
N LEU A 18 3.39 7.24 8.77
CA LEU A 18 2.30 7.12 7.81
C LEU A 18 2.69 6.21 6.65
N ARG A 19 3.87 6.41 6.04
CA ARG A 19 4.36 5.59 4.92
C ARG A 19 4.43 4.11 5.31
N ARG A 20 4.97 3.79 6.49
CA ARG A 20 5.05 2.41 7.01
C ARG A 20 3.67 1.76 7.12
N VAL A 21 2.68 2.47 7.69
CA VAL A 21 1.31 1.96 7.82
C VAL A 21 0.68 1.75 6.44
N ALA A 22 0.86 2.71 5.53
CA ALA A 22 0.32 2.61 4.18
C ALA A 22 0.91 1.41 3.44
N ARG A 23 2.25 1.31 3.36
CA ARG A 23 2.95 0.23 2.65
C ARG A 23 2.69 -1.17 3.22
N ALA A 24 2.45 -1.28 4.54
CA ALA A 24 2.08 -2.54 5.17
C ALA A 24 0.64 -2.98 4.83
N SER A 25 -0.25 -2.03 4.49
CA SER A 25 -1.66 -2.30 4.28
C SER A 25 -1.92 -3.05 2.97
N ARG A 26 -2.66 -4.17 3.05
CA ARG A 26 -3.08 -4.99 1.89
C ARG A 26 -4.56 -4.82 1.54
N LYS A 27 -5.32 -4.25 2.48
CA LYS A 27 -6.76 -4.01 2.38
C LYS A 27 -7.08 -2.63 2.97
N ALA A 28 -8.21 -2.09 2.56
CA ALA A 28 -8.73 -0.82 3.04
C ALA A 28 -10.25 -0.84 3.09
N ALA A 29 -10.82 0.01 3.94
CA ALA A 29 -12.23 0.37 3.84
C ALA A 29 -12.35 1.58 2.89
N LEU A 30 -12.92 1.36 1.71
CA LEU A 30 -13.19 2.37 0.70
C LEU A 30 -14.54 3.04 0.97
N ALA A 31 -14.51 4.34 1.25
CA ALA A 31 -15.68 5.19 1.39
C ALA A 31 -15.98 5.90 0.06
N THR A 32 -17.24 5.81 -0.37
CA THR A 32 -17.80 6.42 -1.58
C THR A 32 -19.19 6.99 -1.29
N SER A 33 -19.77 7.75 -2.21
CA SER A 33 -21.18 8.19 -2.14
C SER A 33 -22.08 7.26 -2.95
N LEU A 34 -23.16 6.75 -2.36
CA LEU A 34 -24.13 5.91 -3.08
C LEU A 34 -24.72 6.64 -4.27
N ALA A 35 -24.49 6.12 -5.49
CA ALA A 35 -25.03 6.69 -6.72
C ALA A 35 -26.58 6.67 -6.77
N THR A 36 -27.20 5.76 -6.03
CA THR A 36 -28.66 5.59 -5.97
C THR A 36 -29.35 6.54 -4.99
N ASP A 37 -28.60 7.29 -4.20
CA ASP A 37 -29.12 8.23 -3.21
C ASP A 37 -28.75 9.66 -3.63
N GLN A 38 -29.74 10.50 -3.94
CA GLN A 38 -29.51 11.88 -4.38
C GLN A 38 -28.80 12.75 -3.32
N GLY A 39 -28.80 12.34 -2.05
CA GLY A 39 -28.10 13.01 -0.96
C GLY A 39 -26.64 12.57 -0.80
N GLY A 40 -26.14 11.66 -1.64
CA GLY A 40 -24.75 11.22 -1.62
C GLY A 40 -24.39 10.44 -0.35
N ARG A 41 -25.34 9.67 0.20
CA ARG A 41 -25.17 8.87 1.42
C ARG A 41 -23.85 8.09 1.39
N PRO A 42 -23.02 8.14 2.45
CA PRO A 42 -21.76 7.42 2.47
C PRO A 42 -21.99 5.90 2.44
N TYR A 43 -21.19 5.22 1.63
CA TYR A 43 -21.10 3.77 1.53
C TYR A 43 -19.67 3.33 1.71
N VAL A 44 -19.48 2.27 2.49
CA VAL A 44 -18.17 1.70 2.78
C VAL A 44 -18.11 0.26 2.32
N SER A 45 -17.08 -0.07 1.55
CA SER A 45 -16.78 -1.45 1.13
C SER A 45 -15.33 -1.83 1.42
N LEU A 46 -15.09 -3.11 1.69
CA LEU A 46 -13.74 -3.65 1.76
C LEU A 46 -13.15 -3.77 0.35
N VAL A 47 -11.92 -3.27 0.16
CA VAL A 47 -11.13 -3.45 -1.07
C VAL A 47 -9.73 -3.94 -0.73
N THR A 48 -9.11 -4.68 -1.64
CA THR A 48 -7.66 -4.92 -1.63
C THR A 48 -6.96 -3.79 -2.38
N LEU A 49 -5.73 -3.49 -1.98
CA LEU A 49 -4.93 -2.45 -2.61
C LEU A 49 -3.45 -2.80 -2.70
N ALA A 50 -2.79 -2.21 -3.68
CA ALA A 50 -1.36 -1.99 -3.71
C ALA A 50 -1.09 -0.48 -3.70
N PHE A 51 0.19 -0.09 -3.69
CA PHE A 51 0.59 1.32 -3.74
C PHE A 51 1.65 1.52 -4.79
N ASP A 52 1.51 2.55 -5.60
CA ASP A 52 2.60 3.05 -6.43
C ASP A 52 3.69 3.71 -5.57
N HIS A 53 4.86 4.04 -6.14
CA HIS A 53 6.03 4.53 -5.41
C HIS A 53 5.83 5.89 -4.75
N ASP A 54 4.85 6.68 -5.19
CA ASP A 54 4.44 7.96 -4.59
C ASP A 54 3.35 7.83 -3.49
N LEU A 55 2.94 6.59 -3.18
CA LEU A 55 1.80 6.22 -2.33
C LEU A 55 0.41 6.43 -2.95
N THR A 56 0.31 6.58 -4.27
CA THR A 56 -0.98 6.47 -4.97
C THR A 56 -1.54 5.05 -4.79
N PRO A 57 -2.73 4.89 -4.16
CA PRO A 57 -3.39 3.59 -4.03
C PRO A 57 -3.76 3.04 -5.41
N ILE A 58 -3.55 1.74 -5.59
CA ILE A 58 -3.92 0.97 -6.79
C ILE A 58 -4.97 -0.05 -6.37
N LEU A 59 -6.12 -0.04 -7.04
CA LEU A 59 -7.24 -0.95 -6.81
C LEU A 59 -7.55 -1.72 -8.09
N LEU A 60 -8.09 -2.93 -7.94
CA LEU A 60 -8.67 -3.70 -9.04
C LEU A 60 -10.15 -3.92 -8.73
N LEU A 61 -11.02 -3.24 -9.46
CA LEU A 61 -12.45 -3.17 -9.15
C LEU A 61 -13.30 -3.77 -10.27
N SER A 62 -14.34 -4.54 -9.92
CA SER A 62 -15.34 -5.00 -10.87
C SER A 62 -16.33 -3.88 -11.20
N GLY A 63 -16.66 -3.71 -12.47
CA GLY A 63 -17.69 -2.81 -12.98
C GLY A 63 -19.09 -3.15 -12.49
N LEU A 64 -19.30 -4.36 -11.96
CA LEU A 64 -20.55 -4.81 -11.37
C LEU A 64 -20.71 -4.42 -9.89
N ALA A 65 -19.63 -4.00 -9.23
CA ALA A 65 -19.65 -3.64 -7.81
C ALA A 65 -20.27 -2.27 -7.55
N ASP A 66 -20.93 -2.12 -6.40
CA ASP A 66 -21.52 -0.84 -5.98
C ASP A 66 -20.49 0.27 -5.86
N HIS A 67 -19.32 0.01 -5.27
CA HIS A 67 -18.27 1.04 -5.17
C HIS A 67 -17.82 1.54 -6.55
N THR A 68 -17.80 0.70 -7.59
CA THR A 68 -17.39 1.12 -8.93
C THR A 68 -18.47 1.99 -9.58
N ARG A 69 -19.75 1.62 -9.41
CA ARG A 69 -20.88 2.46 -9.84
C ARG A 69 -20.87 3.81 -9.12
N ASN A 70 -20.58 3.81 -7.82
CA ASN A 70 -20.47 5.01 -7.01
C ASN A 70 -19.35 5.93 -7.52
N LEU A 71 -18.14 5.38 -7.72
CA LEU A 71 -16.98 6.15 -8.20
C LEU A 71 -17.19 6.75 -9.60
N ARG A 72 -17.91 6.05 -10.49
CA ARG A 72 -18.27 6.59 -11.81
C ARG A 72 -19.25 7.76 -11.73
N ALA A 73 -20.09 7.81 -10.70
CA ALA A 73 -21.04 8.90 -10.49
C ALA A 73 -20.41 10.08 -9.74
N GLU A 74 -19.60 9.80 -8.73
CA GLU A 74 -18.85 10.78 -7.92
C GLU A 74 -17.48 10.18 -7.57
N PRO A 75 -16.38 10.67 -8.19
CA PRO A 75 -15.07 10.06 -8.03
C PRO A 75 -14.38 10.43 -6.70
N LYS A 76 -14.91 11.36 -5.91
CA LYS A 76 -14.35 11.66 -4.58
C LYS A 76 -14.51 10.48 -3.64
N ALA A 77 -13.39 10.04 -3.08
CA ALA A 77 -13.35 8.86 -2.23
C ALA A 77 -12.32 9.02 -1.10
N ALA A 78 -12.45 8.14 -0.11
CA ALA A 78 -11.45 7.98 0.93
C ALA A 78 -11.17 6.51 1.22
N LEU A 79 -9.93 6.19 1.60
CA LEU A 79 -9.51 4.87 2.02
C LEU A 79 -9.04 4.94 3.47
N LEU A 80 -9.64 4.14 4.35
CA LEU A 80 -9.11 3.91 5.70
C LEU A 80 -8.22 2.68 5.69
N LEU A 81 -6.96 2.89 6.06
CA LEU A 81 -5.94 1.88 6.27
C LEU A 81 -5.83 1.62 7.77
N ASP A 82 -6.11 0.38 8.15
CA ASP A 82 -6.09 -0.08 9.53
C ASP A 82 -4.73 -0.74 9.84
N GLY A 83 -3.93 -0.09 10.69
CA GLY A 83 -2.67 -0.62 11.21
C GLY A 83 -2.77 -1.06 12.67
N THR A 84 -3.98 -1.28 13.18
CA THR A 84 -4.22 -1.55 14.61
C THR A 84 -3.98 -3.00 15.02
N GLU A 85 -3.56 -3.86 14.10
CA GLU A 85 -3.29 -5.27 14.37
C GLU A 85 -2.30 -5.46 15.54
N GLY A 86 -2.61 -6.45 16.39
CA GLY A 86 -1.86 -6.73 17.61
C GLY A 86 -1.95 -5.65 18.70
N HIS A 87 -2.83 -4.64 18.61
CA HIS A 87 -3.09 -3.73 19.72
C HIS A 87 -4.24 -4.29 20.57
N ALA A 88 -4.02 -4.46 21.88
CA ALA A 88 -5.08 -4.88 22.81
C ALA A 88 -6.27 -3.89 22.81
N ASN A 89 -5.98 -2.60 22.73
CA ASN A 89 -6.96 -1.56 22.43
C ASN A 89 -6.71 -1.01 21.02
N PRO A 90 -7.55 -1.31 20.01
CA PRO A 90 -7.33 -0.87 18.64
C PRO A 90 -7.30 0.66 18.48
N GLN A 91 -7.94 1.43 19.37
CA GLN A 91 -7.87 2.90 19.33
C GLN A 91 -6.49 3.46 19.66
N THR A 92 -5.59 2.65 20.25
CA THR A 92 -4.19 3.04 20.48
C THR A 92 -3.29 2.74 19.28
N GLY A 93 -3.81 2.01 18.29
CA GLY A 93 -3.05 1.63 17.11
C GLY A 93 -3.04 2.69 16.03
N PRO A 94 -2.09 2.58 15.09
CA PRO A 94 -2.03 3.49 13.98
C PRO A 94 -3.13 3.22 12.95
N ARG A 95 -3.56 4.28 12.28
CA ARG A 95 -4.31 4.21 11.03
C ARG A 95 -3.90 5.33 10.10
N VAL A 96 -4.30 5.24 8.85
CA VAL A 96 -4.16 6.31 7.84
C VAL A 96 -5.48 6.44 7.10
N THR A 97 -5.94 7.67 6.88
CA THR A 97 -7.06 7.94 5.97
C THR A 97 -6.49 8.68 4.78
N LEU A 98 -6.58 8.10 3.61
CA LEU A 98 -6.22 8.71 2.34
C LEU A 98 -7.47 9.33 1.72
N VAL A 99 -7.39 10.56 1.25
CA VAL A 99 -8.49 11.29 0.63
C VAL A 99 -8.06 11.76 -0.75
N GLY A 100 -8.90 11.56 -1.76
CA GLY A 100 -8.59 11.97 -3.11
C GLY A 100 -9.72 11.72 -4.10
N THR A 101 -9.34 11.72 -5.37
CA THR A 101 -10.24 11.48 -6.50
C THR A 101 -9.84 10.18 -7.19
N ALA A 102 -10.77 9.24 -7.35
CA ALA A 102 -10.50 7.97 -8.01
C ALA A 102 -10.62 8.08 -9.53
N GLU A 103 -9.74 7.41 -10.26
CA GLU A 103 -9.71 7.38 -11.72
C GLU A 103 -9.38 5.99 -12.27
N GLU A 104 -10.06 5.58 -13.33
CA GLU A 104 -9.71 4.37 -14.10
C GLU A 104 -8.40 4.60 -14.86
N THR A 105 -7.58 3.56 -14.97
CA THR A 105 -6.34 3.60 -15.75
C THR A 105 -6.06 2.25 -16.41
N ASP A 106 -5.40 2.30 -17.56
CA ASP A 106 -4.90 1.15 -18.32
C ASP A 106 -3.38 0.95 -18.18
N ASP A 107 -2.72 1.68 -17.26
CA ASP A 107 -1.27 1.56 -17.06
C ASP A 107 -0.88 0.10 -16.71
N PRO A 108 -0.18 -0.61 -17.61
CA PRO A 108 0.17 -2.02 -17.40
C PRO A 108 1.13 -2.20 -16.23
N ARG A 109 1.93 -1.19 -15.88
CA ARG A 109 2.84 -1.23 -14.73
C ARG A 109 2.08 -1.28 -13.42
N LEU A 110 1.03 -0.46 -13.27
CA LEU A 110 0.17 -0.48 -12.08
C LEU A 110 -0.56 -1.82 -11.94
N LYS A 111 -1.06 -2.37 -13.07
CA LYS A 111 -1.65 -3.72 -13.09
C LYS A 111 -0.65 -4.78 -12.64
N ALA A 112 0.58 -4.76 -13.17
CA ALA A 112 1.63 -5.69 -12.79
C ALA A 112 1.96 -5.62 -11.30
N ARG A 113 2.11 -4.39 -10.77
CA ARG A 113 2.37 -4.16 -9.33
C ARG A 113 1.23 -4.69 -8.46
N PHE A 114 -0.02 -4.45 -8.84
CA PHE A 114 -1.18 -4.97 -8.11
C PHE A 114 -1.20 -6.50 -8.09
N LEU A 115 -0.96 -7.14 -9.23
CA LEU A 115 -0.96 -8.61 -9.35
C LEU A 115 0.21 -9.27 -8.61
N ALA A 116 1.39 -8.64 -8.59
CA ALA A 116 2.51 -9.12 -7.81
C ALA A 116 2.20 -9.11 -6.29
N ARG A 117 1.46 -8.09 -5.83
CA ARG A 117 1.00 -7.97 -4.44
C ARG A 117 -0.17 -8.92 -4.10
N HIS A 118 -1.02 -9.21 -5.08
CA HIS A 118 -2.23 -10.04 -4.93
C HIS A 118 -2.33 -11.10 -6.04
N PRO A 119 -1.52 -12.18 -5.98
CA PRO A 119 -1.47 -13.17 -7.06
C PRO A 119 -2.81 -13.85 -7.37
N ALA A 120 -3.65 -14.08 -6.35
CA ALA A 120 -4.98 -14.65 -6.51
C ALA A 120 -5.91 -13.78 -7.40
N ALA A 121 -5.63 -12.48 -7.53
CA ALA A 121 -6.40 -11.59 -8.39
C ALA A 121 -6.21 -11.87 -9.89
N ALA A 122 -5.16 -12.58 -10.29
CA ALA A 122 -4.93 -12.97 -11.68
C ALA A 122 -6.09 -13.80 -12.25
N LEU A 123 -6.86 -14.50 -11.40
CA LEU A 123 -8.02 -15.30 -11.79
C LEU A 123 -9.16 -14.47 -12.40
N TYR A 124 -9.26 -13.17 -12.08
CA TYR A 124 -10.35 -12.30 -12.53
C TYR A 124 -9.87 -10.98 -13.14
N ALA A 125 -8.59 -10.60 -12.99
CA ALA A 125 -8.03 -9.35 -13.52
C ALA A 125 -8.03 -9.24 -15.07
N GLY A 126 -8.32 -10.35 -15.78
CA GLY A 126 -8.48 -10.39 -17.23
C GLY A 126 -9.93 -10.30 -17.71
N PHE A 127 -10.90 -10.32 -16.79
CA PHE A 127 -12.32 -10.20 -17.16
C PHE A 127 -12.62 -8.78 -17.62
N ALA A 128 -13.51 -8.67 -18.62
CA ALA A 128 -13.82 -7.40 -19.27
C ALA A 128 -14.46 -6.36 -18.34
N ASP A 129 -15.04 -6.80 -17.21
CA ASP A 129 -15.63 -5.91 -16.21
C ASP A 129 -14.63 -5.48 -15.13
N PHE A 130 -13.39 -5.99 -15.09
CA PHE A 130 -12.41 -5.57 -14.09
C PHE A 130 -11.44 -4.52 -14.65
N SER A 131 -11.24 -3.45 -13.88
CA SER A 131 -10.35 -2.35 -14.28
C SER A 131 -9.44 -1.94 -13.13
N ILE A 132 -8.24 -1.46 -13.47
CA ILE A 132 -7.37 -0.82 -12.49
C ILE A 132 -7.90 0.58 -12.24
N TRP A 133 -7.95 0.94 -10.96
CA TRP A 133 -8.26 2.27 -10.49
C TRP A 133 -7.10 2.79 -9.67
N THR A 134 -6.86 4.09 -9.74
CA THR A 134 -6.00 4.79 -8.78
C THR A 134 -6.80 5.79 -7.98
N LEU A 135 -6.31 6.14 -6.79
CA LEU A 135 -6.80 7.29 -6.05
C LEU A 135 -5.75 8.40 -6.13
N ARG A 136 -5.97 9.38 -7.01
CA ARG A 136 -5.14 10.58 -7.07
C ARG A 136 -5.21 11.29 -5.72
N LEU A 137 -4.13 11.15 -4.97
CA LEU A 137 -4.10 11.53 -3.56
C LEU A 137 -4.07 13.05 -3.41
N GLU A 138 -4.96 13.58 -2.57
CA GLU A 138 -4.99 15.01 -2.25
C GLU A 138 -4.39 15.25 -0.87
N ARG A 139 -4.85 14.48 0.13
CA ARG A 139 -4.38 14.57 1.51
C ARG A 139 -4.41 13.23 2.21
N ALA A 140 -3.63 13.10 3.27
CA ALA A 140 -3.65 11.97 4.17
C ALA A 140 -3.71 12.42 5.62
N HIS A 141 -4.59 11.82 6.40
CA HIS A 141 -4.65 12.00 7.84
C HIS A 141 -3.92 10.82 8.49
N PHE A 142 -2.93 11.06 9.35
CA PHE A 142 -2.25 10.07 10.19
C PHE A 142 -2.70 10.22 11.65
N VAL A 143 -2.82 9.08 12.36
CA VAL A 143 -3.10 8.97 13.79
C VAL A 143 -2.26 7.78 14.19
N GLY A 144 -1.18 8.04 14.94
CA GLY A 144 -0.20 7.04 15.35
C GLY A 144 -0.38 6.55 16.78
N GLY A 145 -1.60 6.64 17.32
CA GLY A 145 -1.90 6.48 18.74
C GLY A 145 -2.09 7.83 19.45
N PHE A 146 -1.94 7.82 20.77
CA PHE A 146 -2.25 8.97 21.62
C PHE A 146 -1.45 10.23 21.22
N ALA A 147 -2.14 11.37 21.11
CA ALA A 147 -1.57 12.68 20.79
C ALA A 147 -0.80 12.81 19.45
N ARG A 148 -0.86 11.82 18.56
CA ARG A 148 -0.18 11.84 17.25
C ARG A 148 -1.17 11.87 16.09
N ALA A 149 -1.95 12.94 15.95
CA ALA A 149 -2.90 13.13 14.85
C ALA A 149 -2.48 14.30 13.95
N VAL A 150 -2.19 14.04 12.67
CA VAL A 150 -1.61 15.04 11.74
C VAL A 150 -2.17 14.85 10.33
N TRP A 151 -2.48 15.96 9.66
CA TRP A 151 -2.79 15.97 8.23
C TRP A 151 -1.55 16.29 7.40
N PHE A 152 -1.41 15.62 6.27
CA PHE A 152 -0.39 15.86 5.26
C PHE A 152 -1.06 16.09 3.91
N ASP A 153 -0.64 17.13 3.20
CA ASP A 153 -0.98 17.30 1.79
C ASP A 153 -0.08 16.39 0.94
N ALA A 154 -0.63 15.94 -0.20
CA ALA A 154 0.18 15.32 -1.23
C ALA A 154 1.20 16.32 -1.82
N PRO A 155 2.39 15.87 -2.27
CA PRO A 155 2.83 14.48 -2.31
C PRO A 155 3.32 13.95 -0.94
N LEU A 156 3.14 12.64 -0.71
CA LEU A 156 3.59 11.99 0.54
C LEU A 156 5.04 11.52 0.48
N VAL A 157 5.51 11.20 -0.72
CA VAL A 157 6.89 10.83 -1.07
C VAL A 157 7.39 11.83 -2.12
N PRO A 158 8.65 12.28 -2.09
CA PRO A 158 9.17 13.17 -3.13
C PRO A 158 9.01 12.56 -4.53
N LEU A 159 8.53 13.38 -5.49
CA LEU A 159 8.23 12.91 -6.85
C LEU A 159 9.47 12.40 -7.58
N ALA A 160 10.65 13.01 -7.36
CA ALA A 160 11.89 12.56 -7.97
C ALA A 160 12.26 11.14 -7.50
N ASP A 161 12.11 10.86 -6.20
CA ASP A 161 12.42 9.55 -5.61
C ASP A 161 11.44 8.49 -6.10
N SER A 162 10.14 8.82 -6.16
CA SER A 162 9.13 7.88 -6.65
C SER A 162 9.31 7.54 -8.13
N GLN A 163 9.65 8.53 -8.97
CA GLN A 163 9.94 8.32 -10.38
C GLN A 163 11.21 7.49 -10.60
N ALA A 164 12.29 7.78 -9.86
CA ALA A 164 13.52 7.00 -9.93
C ALA A 164 13.29 5.53 -9.56
N MET A 165 12.55 5.28 -8.48
CA MET A 165 12.21 3.91 -8.06
C MET A 165 11.29 3.23 -9.08
N ALA A 166 10.28 3.93 -9.61
CA ALA A 166 9.38 3.37 -10.63
C ALA A 166 10.10 2.92 -11.90
N ALA A 167 11.11 3.67 -12.33
CA ALA A 167 11.93 3.32 -13.48
C ALA A 167 12.87 2.14 -13.20
N ALA A 168 13.39 2.03 -11.97
CA ALA A 168 14.38 1.02 -11.61
C ALA A 168 13.77 -0.33 -11.20
N GLU A 169 12.61 -0.33 -10.53
CA GLU A 169 12.07 -1.51 -9.86
C GLU A 169 11.98 -2.76 -10.74
N PRO A 170 11.46 -2.72 -12.00
CA PRO A 170 11.35 -3.93 -12.81
C PRO A 170 12.69 -4.66 -12.98
N GLY A 171 13.75 -3.92 -13.31
CA GLY A 171 15.10 -4.50 -13.45
C GLY A 171 15.71 -4.94 -12.13
N LEU A 172 15.37 -4.28 -11.02
CA LEU A 172 15.81 -4.71 -9.69
C LEU A 172 15.13 -6.01 -9.25
N LEU A 173 13.84 -6.18 -9.53
CA LEU A 173 13.11 -7.42 -9.25
C LEU A 173 13.64 -8.59 -10.09
N GLU A 174 13.95 -8.37 -11.37
CA GLU A 174 14.58 -9.38 -12.23
C GLU A 174 15.94 -9.83 -11.67
N ARG A 175 16.76 -8.88 -11.23
CA ARG A 175 18.05 -9.17 -10.59
C ARG A 175 17.86 -9.96 -9.30
N LEU A 176 16.95 -9.54 -8.42
CA LEU A 176 16.67 -10.24 -7.16
C LEU A 176 16.17 -11.67 -7.39
N ALA A 177 15.36 -11.90 -8.42
CA ALA A 177 14.91 -13.24 -8.81
C ALA A 177 16.07 -14.13 -9.31
N ALA A 178 17.12 -13.54 -9.89
CA ALA A 178 18.29 -14.25 -10.40
C ALA A 178 19.35 -14.57 -9.34
N GLU A 179 19.38 -13.88 -8.19
CA GLU A 179 20.37 -14.11 -7.12
C GLU A 179 20.33 -15.54 -6.55
N GLY A 180 19.18 -16.22 -6.64
CA GLY A 180 19.01 -17.60 -6.15
C GLY A 180 19.15 -17.74 -4.64
N GLY A 181 18.73 -18.88 -4.07
CA GLY A 181 18.95 -19.19 -2.65
C GLY A 181 18.12 -18.40 -1.63
N LEU A 182 17.21 -17.53 -2.06
CA LEU A 182 16.27 -16.84 -1.16
C LEU A 182 15.11 -17.77 -0.78
N PRO A 183 14.73 -17.88 0.50
CA PRO A 183 13.59 -18.70 0.91
C PRO A 183 12.23 -18.07 0.54
N TRP A 184 12.23 -16.88 -0.03
CA TRP A 184 11.04 -16.09 -0.38
C TRP A 184 11.22 -15.38 -1.72
N GLN A 185 10.10 -15.09 -2.37
CA GLN A 185 10.06 -14.32 -3.62
C GLN A 185 9.81 -12.84 -3.30
N VAL A 186 10.66 -11.94 -3.76
CA VAL A 186 10.37 -10.49 -3.72
C VAL A 186 9.36 -10.17 -4.80
N THR A 187 8.22 -9.59 -4.39
CA THR A 187 7.12 -9.23 -5.29
C THR A 187 6.99 -7.73 -5.51
N GLY A 188 7.64 -6.92 -4.68
CA GLY A 188 7.68 -5.47 -4.81
C GLY A 188 8.84 -4.87 -4.03
N LEU A 189 9.37 -3.77 -4.53
CA LEU A 189 10.47 -3.04 -3.91
C LEU A 189 10.17 -1.53 -3.95
N ASP A 190 10.40 -0.85 -2.85
CA ASP A 190 10.32 0.59 -2.78
C ASP A 190 11.36 1.14 -1.78
N MET A 191 11.41 2.45 -1.64
CA MET A 191 12.41 3.11 -0.79
C MET A 191 12.24 2.79 0.70
N ASP A 192 11.05 2.34 1.13
CA ASP A 192 10.74 2.02 2.53
C ASP A 192 10.92 0.53 2.85
N GLY A 193 11.14 -0.34 1.87
CA GLY A 193 11.18 -1.77 2.10
C GLY A 193 10.91 -2.62 0.87
N CYS A 194 10.78 -3.92 1.10
CA CYS A 194 10.35 -4.88 0.09
C CYS A 194 9.20 -5.75 0.57
N ASP A 195 8.42 -6.18 -0.40
CA ASP A 195 7.30 -7.08 -0.25
C ASP A 195 7.76 -8.48 -0.65
N VAL A 196 7.51 -9.46 0.20
CA VAL A 196 7.94 -10.84 0.02
C VAL A 196 6.78 -11.81 0.13
N LEU A 197 6.81 -12.84 -0.70
CA LEU A 197 5.85 -13.94 -0.70
C LEU A 197 6.57 -15.24 -0.32
N SER A 198 6.05 -15.91 0.71
CA SER A 198 6.51 -17.22 1.18
C SER A 198 5.30 -18.06 1.54
N GLU A 199 5.15 -19.25 0.95
CA GLU A 199 4.02 -20.17 1.23
C GLU A 199 2.64 -19.47 1.20
N GLU A 200 2.40 -18.63 0.17
CA GLU A 200 1.20 -17.79 0.00
C GLU A 200 1.01 -16.67 1.05
N ARG A 201 1.91 -16.57 2.03
CA ARG A 201 1.90 -15.48 3.02
C ARG A 201 2.69 -14.30 2.51
N HIS A 202 2.04 -13.16 2.54
CA HIS A 202 2.64 -11.89 2.21
C HIS A 202 3.26 -11.29 3.47
N HIS A 203 4.54 -10.97 3.43
CA HIS A 203 5.25 -10.21 4.46
C HIS A 203 5.89 -8.97 3.86
N ARG A 204 6.09 -7.93 4.66
CA ARG A 204 6.84 -6.75 4.25
C ARG A 204 8.07 -6.61 5.14
N VAL A 205 9.23 -6.56 4.53
CA VAL A 205 10.49 -6.21 5.18
C VAL A 205 10.63 -4.69 5.12
N VAL A 206 10.80 -4.06 6.27
CA VAL A 206 10.93 -2.59 6.38
C VAL A 206 12.40 -2.21 6.42
N PHE A 207 12.79 -1.20 5.65
CA PHE A 207 14.11 -0.61 5.75
C PHE A 207 14.15 0.44 6.88
N ASP A 208 15.17 0.36 7.72
CA ASP A 208 15.43 1.33 8.78
C ASP A 208 16.94 1.65 8.84
N PRO A 209 17.38 2.81 8.29
CA PRO A 209 16.56 3.85 7.65
C PRO A 209 16.03 3.45 6.26
N PRO A 210 15.05 4.18 5.70
CA PRO A 210 14.67 4.06 4.29
C PRO A 210 15.87 4.22 3.35
N ALA A 211 15.85 3.53 2.21
CA ALA A 211 16.84 3.70 1.18
C ALA A 211 16.75 5.10 0.56
N ALA A 212 17.88 5.67 0.13
CA ALA A 212 17.94 6.96 -0.55
C ALA A 212 18.06 6.82 -2.08
N THR A 213 18.38 5.63 -2.59
CA THR A 213 18.42 5.31 -4.02
C THR A 213 17.86 3.90 -4.31
N PRO A 214 17.40 3.60 -5.54
CA PRO A 214 16.99 2.26 -5.91
C PRO A 214 18.08 1.20 -5.72
N GLU A 215 19.34 1.54 -5.99
CA GLU A 215 20.49 0.64 -5.79
C GLU A 215 20.72 0.34 -4.31
N GLN A 216 20.53 1.33 -3.43
CA GLN A 216 20.56 1.10 -1.99
C GLN A 216 19.38 0.22 -1.53
N ALA A 217 18.19 0.39 -2.10
CA ALA A 217 17.05 -0.47 -1.81
C ALA A 217 17.35 -1.93 -2.18
N PHE A 218 17.92 -2.16 -3.36
CA PHE A 218 18.38 -3.49 -3.79
C PHE A 218 19.42 -4.08 -2.83
N ALA A 219 20.45 -3.31 -2.47
CA ALA A 219 21.48 -3.76 -1.53
C ALA A 219 20.91 -4.07 -0.13
N ALA A 220 19.91 -3.30 0.32
CA ALA A 220 19.24 -3.53 1.59
C ALA A 220 18.46 -4.86 1.60
N VAL A 221 17.83 -5.25 0.49
CA VAL A 221 17.20 -6.58 0.37
C VAL A 221 18.25 -7.67 0.55
N LEU A 222 19.38 -7.61 -0.15
CA LEU A 222 20.46 -8.61 -0.03
C LEU A 222 21.14 -8.62 1.35
N ALA A 223 21.11 -7.51 2.08
CA ALA A 223 21.57 -7.50 3.46
C ALA A 223 20.57 -8.22 4.38
N ALA A 224 19.27 -8.02 4.16
CA ALA A 224 18.21 -8.63 4.94
C ALA A 224 18.12 -10.15 4.76
N THR A 225 18.61 -10.71 3.65
CA THR A 225 18.65 -12.16 3.39
C THR A 225 19.67 -12.90 4.25
N ASN A 226 20.65 -12.18 4.82
CA ASN A 226 21.63 -12.74 5.75
C ASN A 226 21.16 -12.74 7.22
N ALA A 227 19.98 -12.19 7.49
CA ALA A 227 19.33 -12.22 8.79
C ALA A 227 18.07 -13.09 8.72
N PRO A 228 17.83 -14.00 9.67
CA PRO A 228 16.61 -14.79 9.66
C PRO A 228 15.42 -13.85 9.93
N LEU A 229 14.52 -13.73 8.95
CA LEU A 229 13.21 -13.12 9.12
C LEU A 229 12.38 -14.07 10.00
N ILE A 230 12.37 -13.83 11.31
CA ILE A 230 11.55 -14.56 12.30
C ILE A 230 10.64 -13.55 12.98
#